data_AF-E0AHC5-F1
#
_entry.id   AF-E0AHC5-F1
#
_cell.length_a   1.000
_cell.length_b   1.000
_cell.length_c   1.000
_cell.angle_alpha   90.00
_cell.angle_beta   90.00
_cell.angle_gamma   90.00
#
_symmetry.space_group_name_H-M   'P 1'
#
loop_
_entity.id
_entity.type
_entity.pdbx_description
1 polymer ?
#
loop_
_entity_poly.entity_id
_entity_poly.type
_entity_poly.pdbx_seq_one_letter_code
_entity_poly.pdbx_strand_id
1 'polypeptide(L)'
;MEQLIRVYNESLVDELAHRDELDYEKEMKNSFISLLLAIQNKRRVYANDRKRKVGKASDASQLPQYLTATIPYNDHQHIDNASIASLIKILRAIHDDNTTVPTLLTDYILTHVCPKNISC
;
A
#
# COMPACT_ATOMS: atom_id res chain seq x y z
N MET A 1 -35.28 -33.69 -8.91
CA MET A 1 -33.90 -33.77 -9.46
C MET A 1 -33.43 -32.40 -9.95
N GLU A 2 -34.16 -31.75 -10.86
CA GLU A 2 -33.78 -30.41 -11.37
C GLU A 2 -33.70 -29.31 -10.31
N GLN A 3 -34.61 -29.30 -9.32
CA GLN A 3 -34.55 -28.36 -8.20
C GLN A 3 -33.28 -28.53 -7.36
N LEU A 4 -32.87 -29.77 -7.11
CA LEU A 4 -31.65 -30.06 -6.35
C LEU A 4 -30.40 -29.63 -7.14
N ILE A 5 -30.40 -29.87 -8.46
CA ILE A 5 -29.33 -29.40 -9.36
C ILE A 5 -29.26 -27.87 -9.35
N ARG A 6 -30.39 -27.16 -9.38
CA ARG A 6 -30.42 -25.69 -9.29
C ARG A 6 -29.81 -25.18 -7.99
N VAL A 7 -30.22 -25.73 -6.86
CA VAL A 7 -29.68 -25.33 -5.54
C VAL A 7 -28.17 -25.57 -5.45
N TYR A 8 -27.67 -26.71 -5.95
CA TYR A 8 -26.23 -26.96 -5.98
C TYR A 8 -25.47 -26.01 -6.90
N ASN A 9 -26.02 -25.69 -8.07
CA ASN A 9 -25.40 -24.73 -8.98
C ASN A 9 -25.36 -23.32 -8.39
N GLU A 10 -26.44 -22.88 -7.72
CA GLU A 10 -26.49 -21.59 -7.02
C GLU A 10 -25.44 -21.54 -5.91
N SER A 11 -25.37 -22.57 -5.05
CA SER A 11 -24.34 -22.66 -3.99
C SER A 11 -22.93 -22.64 -4.56
N LEU A 12 -22.68 -23.33 -5.68
CA LEU A 12 -21.37 -23.35 -6.33
C LEU A 12 -20.99 -21.96 -6.88
N VAL A 13 -21.93 -21.24 -7.48
CA VAL A 13 -21.69 -19.88 -7.97
C VAL A 13 -21.34 -18.94 -6.82
N ASP A 14 -22.06 -19.03 -5.70
CA ASP A 14 -21.79 -18.22 -4.50
C ASP A 14 -20.41 -18.54 -3.89
N GLU A 15 -20.06 -19.82 -3.79
CA GLU A 15 -18.74 -20.26 -3.31
C GLU A 15 -17.59 -19.77 -4.21
N LEU A 16 -17.77 -19.82 -5.53
CA LEU A 16 -16.78 -19.32 -6.48
C LEU A 16 -16.61 -17.80 -6.38
N ALA A 17 -17.70 -17.06 -6.26
CA ALA A 17 -17.66 -15.61 -6.09
C ALA A 17 -16.95 -15.23 -4.77
N HIS A 18 -17.27 -15.92 -3.67
CA HIS A 18 -16.62 -15.68 -2.39
C HIS A 18 -15.12 -16.01 -2.42
N ARG A 19 -14.73 -17.09 -3.11
CA ARG A 19 -13.31 -17.42 -3.30
C ARG A 19 -12.58 -16.32 -4.08
N ASP A 20 -13.17 -15.83 -5.17
CA ASP A 20 -12.55 -14.79 -6.00
C ASP A 20 -12.38 -13.47 -5.21
N GLU A 21 -13.32 -13.14 -4.32
CA GLU A 21 -13.18 -12.01 -3.40
C GLU A 21 -12.01 -12.20 -2.42
N LEU A 22 -11.89 -13.38 -1.81
CA LEU A 22 -10.78 -13.71 -0.91
C LEU A 22 -9.42 -13.71 -1.62
N ASP A 23 -9.37 -14.22 -2.86
CA ASP A 23 -8.15 -14.23 -3.66
C ASP A 23 -7.71 -12.80 -4.02
N TYR A 24 -8.68 -11.92 -4.36
CA TYR A 24 -8.40 -10.49 -4.58
C TYR A 24 -7.82 -9.81 -3.33
N GLU A 25 -8.42 -10.02 -2.16
CA GLU A 25 -7.89 -9.47 -0.91
C GLU A 25 -6.47 -9.95 -0.62
N LYS A 26 -6.23 -11.25 -0.82
CA LYS A 26 -4.92 -11.87 -0.61
C LYS A 26 -3.88 -11.28 -1.55
N GLU A 27 -4.20 -11.12 -2.83
CA GLU A 27 -3.31 -10.50 -3.81
C GLU A 27 -3.02 -9.03 -3.45
N MET A 28 -4.03 -8.27 -3.04
CA MET A 28 -3.87 -6.89 -2.58
C MET A 28 -2.92 -6.81 -1.37
N LYS A 29 -3.15 -7.62 -0.34
CA LYS A 29 -2.30 -7.68 0.87
C LYS A 29 -0.87 -8.10 0.52
N ASN A 30 -0.70 -9.07 -0.38
CA ASN A 30 0.63 -9.48 -0.86
C ASN A 30 1.33 -8.35 -1.62
N SER A 31 0.61 -7.62 -2.48
CA SER A 31 1.17 -6.47 -3.20
C SER A 31 1.67 -5.39 -2.26
N PHE A 32 0.90 -5.09 -1.20
CA PHE A 32 1.29 -4.16 -0.15
C PHE A 32 2.59 -4.61 0.55
N ILE A 33 2.66 -5.86 1.01
CA ILE A 33 3.84 -6.41 1.67
C ILE A 33 5.07 -6.36 0.75
N SER A 34 4.94 -6.79 -0.51
CA SER A 34 6.04 -6.77 -1.47
C SER A 34 6.58 -5.36 -1.72
N LEU A 35 5.70 -4.36 -1.84
CA LEU A 35 6.09 -2.97 -2.02
C LEU A 35 6.81 -2.40 -0.79
N LEU A 36 6.30 -2.69 0.42
CA LEU A 36 6.95 -2.29 1.66
C LEU A 36 8.38 -2.84 1.74
N LEU A 37 8.54 -4.14 1.49
CA LEU A 37 9.86 -4.79 1.50
C LEU A 37 10.79 -4.19 0.44
N ALA A 38 10.28 -3.91 -0.76
CA ALA A 38 11.05 -3.29 -1.82
C ALA A 38 11.57 -1.89 -1.42
N ILE A 39 10.72 -1.06 -0.82
CA ILE A 39 11.09 0.28 -0.35
C ILE A 39 12.09 0.20 0.81
N GLN A 40 11.87 -0.71 1.77
CA GLN A 40 12.81 -0.95 2.87
C GLN A 40 14.19 -1.39 2.37
N ASN A 41 14.23 -2.32 1.40
CA ASN A 41 15.49 -2.74 0.80
C ASN A 41 16.16 -1.58 0.04
N LYS A 42 15.39 -0.79 -0.71
CA LYS A 42 15.88 0.43 -1.40
C LYS A 42 16.50 1.39 -0.37
N ARG A 43 15.79 1.76 0.69
CA ARG A 43 16.30 2.59 1.80
C ARG A 43 17.62 2.06 2.37
N ARG A 44 17.71 0.75 2.62
CA ARG A 44 18.92 0.10 3.14
C ARG A 44 20.11 0.23 2.19
N VAL A 45 19.90 0.00 0.89
CA VAL A 45 20.94 0.13 -0.14
C VAL A 45 21.43 1.58 -0.22
N TYR A 46 20.50 2.55 -0.29
CA TYR A 46 20.84 3.98 -0.31
C TYR A 46 21.63 4.41 0.94
N ALA A 47 21.24 3.96 2.14
CA ALA A 47 21.97 4.26 3.36
C ALA A 47 23.40 3.70 3.35
N ASN A 48 23.59 2.49 2.82
CA ASN A 48 24.91 1.87 2.72
C ASN A 48 25.81 2.57 1.68
N ASP A 49 25.26 2.97 0.54
CA ASP A 49 26.01 3.71 -0.48
C ASP A 49 26.43 5.10 0.01
N ARG A 50 25.60 5.78 0.81
CA ARG A 50 25.97 7.04 1.45
C ARG A 50 27.12 6.87 2.44
N LYS A 51 27.11 5.81 3.26
CA LYS A 51 28.23 5.51 4.18
C LYS A 51 29.56 5.26 3.45
N ARG A 52 29.51 4.68 2.26
CA ARG A 52 30.71 4.43 1.42
C ARG A 52 31.22 5.68 0.70
N LYS A 53 30.36 6.67 0.45
CA LYS A 53 30.66 7.88 -0.33
C LYS A 53 30.99 9.13 0.51
N VAL A 54 31.19 9.00 1.83
CA VAL A 54 31.43 10.09 2.81
C VAL A 54 32.59 11.05 2.45
N GLY A 55 33.45 10.72 1.48
CA GLY A 55 34.56 11.58 1.02
C GLY A 55 34.38 12.33 -0.30
N LYS A 56 33.27 12.16 -1.06
CA LYS A 56 33.02 12.89 -2.30
C LYS A 56 31.69 13.60 -2.21
N ALA A 57 31.67 14.92 -2.45
CA ALA A 57 30.46 15.73 -2.53
C ALA A 57 29.48 15.08 -3.52
N SER A 58 28.52 14.32 -2.99
CA SER A 58 27.46 13.74 -3.78
C SER A 58 26.50 14.85 -4.15
N ASP A 59 26.33 15.09 -5.44
CA ASP A 59 25.35 16.02 -5.99
C ASP A 59 23.97 15.74 -5.37
N ALA A 60 23.45 16.71 -4.62
CA ALA A 60 22.17 16.60 -3.91
C ALA A 60 20.99 16.37 -4.87
N SER A 61 21.20 16.65 -6.17
CA SER A 61 20.24 16.52 -7.26
C SER A 61 19.89 15.08 -7.63
N GLN A 62 20.64 14.07 -7.16
CA GLN A 62 20.37 12.64 -7.43
C GLN A 62 19.71 11.89 -6.26
N LEU A 63 19.34 12.60 -5.20
CA LEU A 63 18.70 11.99 -4.04
C LEU A 63 17.22 11.73 -4.32
N PRO A 64 16.72 10.49 -4.12
CA PRO A 64 15.30 10.23 -4.20
C PRO A 64 14.55 11.12 -3.20
N GLN A 65 13.69 11.98 -3.70
CA GLN A 65 13.03 13.01 -2.91
C GLN A 65 12.03 12.40 -1.92
N TYR A 66 11.36 11.32 -2.30
CA TYR A 66 10.26 10.74 -1.54
C TYR A 66 10.63 9.45 -0.81
N LEU A 67 11.82 8.89 -1.07
CA LEU A 67 12.20 7.61 -0.49
C LEU A 67 12.18 7.62 1.04
N THR A 68 12.44 8.75 1.70
CA THR A 68 12.40 8.90 3.16
C THR A 68 11.06 9.38 3.72
N ALA A 69 10.03 9.53 2.87
CA ALA A 69 8.70 9.96 3.32
C ALA A 69 8.14 9.01 4.38
N THR A 70 7.53 9.57 5.42
CA THR A 70 6.85 8.84 6.48
C THR A 70 5.35 8.84 6.20
N ILE A 71 4.73 7.68 6.39
CA ILE A 71 3.27 7.52 6.28
C ILE A 71 2.74 7.41 7.71
N PRO A 72 1.83 8.30 8.14
CA PRO A 72 1.17 8.16 9.44
C PRO A 72 0.41 6.83 9.53
N TYR A 73 0.53 6.16 10.66
CA TYR A 73 -0.17 4.91 10.96
C TYR A 73 -0.72 4.98 12.38
N ASN A 74 -1.86 4.31 12.61
CA ASN A 74 -2.53 4.24 13.91
C ASN A 74 -2.62 2.76 14.33
N ASP A 75 -1.84 2.38 15.33
CA ASP A 75 -1.75 0.99 15.83
C ASP A 75 -3.10 0.47 16.38
N HIS A 76 -4.01 1.36 16.77
CA HIS A 76 -5.33 1.01 17.32
C HIS A 76 -6.44 0.91 16.28
N GLN A 77 -6.15 1.23 15.01
CA GLN A 77 -7.15 1.24 13.94
C GLN A 77 -6.99 0.01 13.06
N HIS A 78 -8.10 -0.70 12.85
CA HIS A 78 -8.13 -1.78 11.88
C HIS A 78 -7.92 -1.20 10.47
N ILE A 79 -6.88 -1.70 9.77
CA ILE A 79 -6.62 -1.32 8.38
C ILE A 79 -7.58 -2.11 7.50
N ASP A 80 -8.54 -1.43 6.89
CA ASP A 80 -9.47 -2.01 5.92
C ASP A 80 -8.86 -2.08 4.51
N ASN A 81 -9.52 -2.79 3.60
CA ASN A 81 -9.04 -2.96 2.23
C ASN A 81 -8.92 -1.61 1.49
N ALA A 82 -9.77 -0.62 1.81
CA ALA A 82 -9.68 0.72 1.22
C ALA A 82 -8.40 1.46 1.66
N SER A 83 -8.04 1.36 2.94
CA SER A 83 -6.76 1.87 3.46
C SER A 83 -5.59 1.16 2.80
N ILE A 84 -5.61 -0.18 2.69
CA ILE A 84 -4.54 -0.95 2.04
C ILE A 84 -4.36 -0.52 0.58
N ALA A 85 -5.45 -0.38 -0.19
CA ALA A 85 -5.40 0.06 -1.58
C ALA A 85 -4.80 1.48 -1.71
N SER A 86 -5.14 2.39 -0.79
CA SER A 86 -4.58 3.75 -0.75
C SER A 86 -3.09 3.74 -0.41
N LEU A 87 -2.69 2.92 0.56
CA LEU A 87 -1.30 2.71 0.93
C LEU A 87 -0.48 2.12 -0.23
N ILE A 88 -1.02 1.14 -0.97
CA ILE A 88 -0.36 0.58 -2.17
C ILE A 88 -0.05 1.69 -3.18
N LYS A 89 -1.00 2.61 -3.44
CA LYS A 89 -0.79 3.74 -4.36
C LYS A 89 0.34 4.65 -3.88
N ILE A 90 0.36 4.98 -2.59
CA ILE A 90 1.42 5.79 -1.98
C ILE A 90 2.78 5.08 -2.09
N LEU A 91 2.84 3.79 -1.74
CA LEU A 91 4.09 3.03 -1.79
C LEU A 91 4.63 2.91 -3.21
N ARG A 92 3.78 2.67 -4.22
CA ARG A 92 4.20 2.70 -5.63
C ARG A 92 4.78 4.06 -6.00
N ALA A 93 4.08 5.15 -5.67
CA ALA A 93 4.55 6.50 -5.94
C ALA A 93 5.89 6.80 -5.24
N ILE A 94 6.09 6.36 -3.99
CA ILE A 94 7.37 6.48 -3.28
C ILE A 94 8.46 5.64 -3.95
N HIS A 95 8.13 4.41 -4.35
CA HIS A 95 9.08 3.51 -5.01
C HIS A 95 9.60 4.11 -6.31
N ASP A 96 8.72 4.76 -7.08
CA ASP A 96 8.99 5.36 -8.38
C ASP A 96 9.47 6.82 -8.29
N ASP A 97 9.64 7.37 -7.09
CA ASP A 97 10.00 8.78 -6.81
C ASP A 97 9.05 9.79 -7.50
N ASN A 98 7.76 9.46 -7.53
CA ASN A 98 6.73 10.20 -8.23
C ASN A 98 6.31 11.46 -7.46
N THR A 99 6.14 12.59 -8.17
CA THR A 99 5.70 13.88 -7.60
C THR A 99 4.27 13.89 -7.06
N THR A 100 3.47 12.83 -7.30
CA THR A 100 2.12 12.69 -6.74
C THR A 100 2.12 12.28 -5.26
N VAL A 101 3.26 11.89 -4.68
CA VAL A 101 3.37 11.44 -3.27
C VAL A 101 2.72 12.43 -2.29
N PRO A 102 2.99 13.75 -2.34
CA PRO A 102 2.37 14.70 -1.40
C PRO A 102 0.84 14.72 -1.49
N THR A 103 0.29 14.65 -2.71
CA THR A 103 -1.16 14.63 -2.94
C THR A 103 -1.79 13.35 -2.40
N LEU A 104 -1.18 12.19 -2.67
CA LEU A 104 -1.67 10.90 -2.19
C LEU A 104 -1.59 10.79 -0.65
N LEU A 105 -0.52 11.31 -0.05
CA LEU A 105 -0.40 11.38 1.41
C LEU A 105 -1.47 12.30 2.02
N THR A 106 -1.71 13.46 1.41
CA THR A 106 -2.73 14.40 1.88
C THR A 106 -4.12 13.75 1.83
N ASP A 107 -4.46 13.10 0.72
CA ASP A 107 -5.72 12.40 0.56
C ASP A 107 -5.87 11.28 1.61
N TYR A 108 -4.85 10.45 1.79
CA TYR A 108 -4.85 9.38 2.79
C TYR A 108 -5.02 9.91 4.22
N ILE A 109 -4.31 10.99 4.58
CA ILE A 109 -4.45 11.60 5.90
C ILE A 109 -5.88 12.11 6.11
N LEU A 110 -6.46 12.80 5.13
CA LEU A 110 -7.79 13.37 5.26
C LEU A 110 -8.93 12.34 5.21
N THR A 111 -8.67 11.15 4.67
CA THR A 111 -9.68 10.09 4.50
C THR A 111 -9.60 9.01 5.58
N HIS A 112 -8.39 8.54 5.89
CA HIS A 112 -8.19 7.35 6.74
C HIS A 112 -7.65 7.69 8.14
N VAL A 113 -6.92 8.81 8.30
CA VAL A 113 -6.30 9.19 9.58
C VAL A 113 -7.12 10.25 10.33
N CYS A 114 -7.60 11.27 9.60
CA CYS A 114 -8.39 12.38 10.10
C CYS A 114 -9.67 12.53 9.27
N PRO A 115 -10.58 11.54 9.27
CA PRO A 115 -11.82 11.62 8.54
C PRO A 115 -12.58 12.88 8.98
N LYS A 116 -12.96 13.73 8.02
CA LYS A 116 -13.61 15.04 8.21
C LYS A 116 -14.98 15.00 8.93
N ASN A 117 -15.37 13.86 9.51
CA ASN A 117 -16.63 13.63 10.22
C ASN A 117 -16.45 13.19 11.68
N ILE A 118 -15.28 13.41 12.29
CA ILE A 118 -15.17 13.38 13.75
C ILE A 118 -15.68 14.73 14.26
N SER A 119 -16.95 14.71 14.64
CA SER A 119 -17.56 15.69 15.53
C SER A 119 -16.71 15.76 16.80
N CYS A 120 -16.09 16.92 17.03
CA CYS A 120 -15.75 17.36 18.38
C CYS A 120 -17.02 17.81 19.10
#